data_AF-A0A6H0TQB6-F1
#
_entry.id   AF-A0A6H0TQB6-F1
#
_cell.length_a   1.000
_cell.length_b   1.000
_cell.length_c   1.000
_cell.angle_alpha   90.00
_cell.angle_beta   90.00
_cell.angle_gamma   90.00
#
_symmetry.space_group_name_H-M   'P 1'
#
loop_
_entity.id
_entity.type
_entity.pdbx_description
1 polymer ?
#
loop_
_entity_poly.entity_id
_entity_poly.type
_entity_poly.pdbx_seq_one_letter_code
_entity_poly.pdbx_strand_id
1 'polypeptide(L)'
;MKVSTNSEESSQVEDLASHAIDGNPDTLWHSKWSEQNQYPYSLTLEMDEMQTITQVAYLPRQDSEENGRILQYNIYTSVDGLTFEKVSSGTWENNSDKKTATFAPVSAKYVKLAVLNGVNGFASAAEVDILGY
;
A
#
# COMPACT_ATOMS: atom_id res chain seq x y z
N MET A 1 7.57 -12.01 4.30
CA MET A 1 7.11 -10.62 4.53
C MET A 1 5.80 -10.65 5.30
N LYS A 2 5.53 -9.64 6.12
CA LYS A 2 4.24 -9.44 6.83
C LYS A 2 3.67 -8.07 6.50
N VAL A 3 2.36 -7.90 6.72
CA VAL A 3 1.68 -6.62 6.51
C VAL A 3 0.71 -6.34 7.65
N SER A 4 0.58 -5.06 8.00
CA SER A 4 -0.46 -4.56 8.89
C SER A 4 -1.09 -3.29 8.32
N THR A 5 -2.32 -3.01 8.71
CA THR A 5 -3.06 -1.82 8.29
C THR A 5 -3.82 -1.20 9.46
N ASN A 6 -4.19 0.08 9.34
CA ASN A 6 -5.09 0.74 10.28
C ASN A 6 -6.57 0.61 9.89
N SER A 7 -6.90 0.06 8.71
CA SER A 7 -8.27 -0.15 8.26
C SER A 7 -8.34 -1.30 7.25
N GLU A 8 -9.22 -2.26 7.48
CA GLU A 8 -9.51 -3.34 6.54
C GLU A 8 -10.97 -3.75 6.62
N GLU A 9 -11.49 -4.25 5.49
CA GLU A 9 -12.78 -4.93 5.45
C GLU A 9 -12.63 -6.39 5.84
N SER A 10 -13.11 -6.73 7.04
CA SER A 10 -13.01 -8.08 7.60
C SER A 10 -14.37 -8.75 7.85
N SER A 11 -15.48 -8.10 7.50
CA SER A 11 -16.83 -8.54 7.91
C SER A 11 -17.65 -9.17 6.78
N GLN A 12 -17.50 -8.70 5.53
CA GLN A 12 -18.34 -9.16 4.42
C GLN A 12 -17.61 -9.95 3.34
N VAL A 13 -16.48 -9.43 2.86
CA VAL A 13 -15.74 -9.99 1.71
C VAL A 13 -14.33 -10.47 2.09
N GLU A 14 -13.90 -10.18 3.32
CA GLU A 14 -12.55 -10.47 3.84
C GLU A 14 -11.43 -9.89 2.96
N ASP A 15 -11.53 -8.61 2.58
CA ASP A 15 -10.48 -7.89 1.84
C ASP A 15 -9.35 -7.44 2.79
N LEU A 16 -8.67 -8.42 3.38
CA LEU A 16 -7.68 -8.26 4.44
C LEU A 16 -6.37 -7.66 3.94
N ALA A 17 -5.59 -7.06 4.85
CA ALA A 17 -4.28 -6.51 4.52
C ALA A 17 -3.34 -7.54 3.85
N SER A 18 -3.44 -8.82 4.24
CA SER A 18 -2.62 -9.90 3.67
C SER A 18 -2.80 -10.09 2.18
N HIS A 19 -3.96 -9.74 1.62
CA HIS A 19 -4.20 -9.83 0.18
C HIS A 19 -3.36 -8.85 -0.63
N ALA A 20 -2.93 -7.73 -0.04
CA ALA A 20 -2.05 -6.79 -0.74
C ALA A 20 -0.62 -7.30 -0.94
N ILE A 21 -0.27 -8.50 -0.44
CA ILE A 21 1.09 -9.06 -0.54
C ILE A 21 1.08 -10.57 -0.80
N ASP A 22 -0.03 -11.13 -1.29
CA ASP A 22 -0.19 -12.59 -1.44
C ASP A 22 0.26 -13.11 -2.82
N GLY A 23 0.57 -12.20 -3.76
CA GLY A 23 1.01 -12.53 -5.11
C GLY A 23 -0.12 -12.94 -6.06
N ASN A 24 -1.38 -12.76 -5.64
CA ASN A 24 -2.57 -12.99 -6.43
C ASN A 24 -3.29 -11.67 -6.80
N PRO A 25 -3.22 -11.22 -8.07
CA PRO A 25 -3.85 -9.97 -8.49
C PRO A 25 -5.39 -10.00 -8.50
N ASP A 26 -6.00 -11.17 -8.28
CA ASP A 26 -7.46 -11.35 -8.20
C ASP A 26 -8.00 -11.14 -6.79
N THR A 27 -7.15 -11.14 -5.76
CA THR A 27 -7.49 -10.75 -4.39
C THR A 27 -7.08 -9.30 -4.13
N LEU A 28 -7.66 -8.67 -3.11
CA LEU A 28 -7.33 -7.30 -2.75
C LEU A 28 -7.50 -7.03 -1.26
N TRP A 29 -6.70 -6.08 -0.76
CA TRP A 29 -7.00 -5.36 0.46
C TRP A 29 -7.93 -4.19 0.14
N HIS A 30 -8.90 -3.95 1.02
CA HIS A 30 -9.76 -2.77 0.98
C HIS A 30 -9.90 -2.18 2.38
N SER A 31 -9.79 -0.85 2.50
CA SER A 31 -10.15 -0.14 3.73
C SER A 31 -11.61 -0.41 4.09
N LYS A 32 -11.96 -0.37 5.38
CA LYS A 32 -13.30 -0.74 5.86
C LYS A 32 -14.43 0.03 5.16
N TRP A 33 -15.42 -0.68 4.61
CA TRP A 33 -16.51 -0.06 3.82
C TRP A 33 -17.36 0.94 4.61
N SER A 34 -17.48 0.75 5.92
CA SER A 34 -18.27 1.62 6.80
C SER A 34 -17.59 2.94 7.15
N GLU A 35 -16.31 3.14 6.80
CA GLU A 35 -15.46 4.23 7.29
C GLU A 35 -14.65 4.88 6.16
N GLN A 36 -15.31 5.70 5.33
CA GLN A 36 -14.67 6.49 4.29
C GLN A 36 -14.00 7.78 4.83
N ASN A 37 -13.04 8.31 4.06
CA ASN A 37 -12.29 9.54 4.30
C ASN A 37 -11.54 9.59 5.65
N GLN A 38 -11.11 8.43 6.17
CA GLN A 38 -10.31 8.33 7.39
C GLN A 38 -8.80 8.47 7.13
N TYR A 39 -8.43 9.34 6.17
CA TYR A 39 -7.04 9.50 5.76
C TYR A 39 -6.16 9.99 6.93
N PRO A 40 -4.90 9.52 7.02
CA PRO A 40 -4.30 8.56 6.10
C PRO A 40 -4.74 7.10 6.38
N TYR A 41 -5.05 6.36 5.31
CA TYR A 41 -5.03 4.90 5.38
C TYR A 41 -3.58 4.44 5.22
N SER A 42 -3.20 3.34 5.87
CA SER A 42 -1.82 2.87 5.86
C SER A 42 -1.72 1.36 5.66
N LEU A 43 -0.75 0.96 4.84
CA LEU A 43 -0.23 -0.41 4.78
C LEU A 43 1.23 -0.36 5.20
N THR A 44 1.56 -1.07 6.28
CA THR A 44 2.94 -1.20 6.76
C THR A 44 3.42 -2.62 6.51
N LEU A 45 4.38 -2.75 5.60
CA LEU A 45 5.02 -3.99 5.21
C LEU A 45 6.31 -4.17 6.02
N GLU A 46 6.47 -5.32 6.66
CA GLU A 46 7.69 -5.78 7.32
C GLU A 46 8.37 -6.84 6.47
N MET A 47 9.52 -6.51 5.91
CA MET A 47 10.35 -7.43 5.14
C MET A 47 11.04 -8.44 6.09
N ASP A 48 11.33 -9.64 5.57
CA ASP A 48 11.91 -10.72 6.38
C ASP A 48 13.31 -10.37 6.88
N GLU A 49 14.06 -9.62 6.08
CA GLU A 49 15.37 -9.07 6.41
C GLU A 49 15.49 -7.60 5.99
N MET A 50 16.47 -6.91 6.55
CA MET A 50 16.81 -5.55 6.13
C MET A 50 17.47 -5.60 4.75
N GLN A 51 16.99 -4.77 3.82
CA GLN A 51 17.44 -4.75 2.43
C GLN A 51 17.52 -3.32 1.91
N THR A 52 18.33 -3.11 0.86
CA THR A 52 18.41 -1.82 0.17
C THR A 52 17.34 -1.76 -0.91
N ILE A 53 16.38 -0.86 -0.74
CA ILE A 53 15.22 -0.72 -1.60
C ILE A 53 15.26 0.62 -2.34
N THR A 54 14.64 0.65 -3.51
CA THR A 54 14.57 1.84 -4.37
C THR A 54 13.17 2.16 -4.85
N GLN A 55 12.25 1.21 -4.72
CA GLN A 55 10.92 1.34 -5.29
C GLN A 55 9.87 0.59 -4.49
N VAL A 56 8.66 1.15 -4.47
CA VAL A 56 7.43 0.45 -4.12
C VAL A 56 6.58 0.37 -5.39
N ALA A 57 6.13 -0.82 -5.76
CA ALA A 57 5.12 -0.99 -6.79
C ALA A 57 3.75 -1.18 -6.16
N TYR A 58 2.73 -0.61 -6.81
CA TYR A 58 1.33 -0.70 -6.40
C TYR A 58 0.54 -1.21 -7.60
N LEU A 59 -0.18 -2.31 -7.42
CA LEU A 59 -1.20 -2.77 -8.36
C LEU A 59 -2.57 -2.39 -7.79
N PRO A 60 -3.32 -1.50 -8.46
CA PRO A 60 -4.71 -1.24 -8.11
C PRO A 60 -5.57 -2.51 -8.29
N ARG A 61 -6.77 -2.55 -7.71
CA ARG A 61 -7.76 -3.61 -7.97
C ARG A 61 -7.99 -3.85 -9.46
N GLN A 62 -8.20 -5.12 -9.85
CA GLN A 62 -8.30 -5.55 -11.26
C GLN A 62 -9.70 -6.00 -11.70
N ASP A 63 -10.68 -5.96 -10.79
CA ASP A 63 -12.06 -6.42 -10.97
C ASP A 63 -12.99 -5.45 -11.73
N SER A 64 -12.44 -4.66 -12.67
CA SER A 64 -13.14 -3.64 -13.48
C SER A 64 -13.77 -2.46 -12.71
N GLU A 65 -13.58 -2.40 -11.39
CA GLU A 65 -14.04 -1.33 -10.52
C GLU A 65 -12.90 -0.37 -10.16
N GLU A 66 -13.24 0.80 -9.60
CA GLU A 66 -12.26 1.83 -9.25
C GLU A 66 -12.23 2.24 -7.77
N ASN A 67 -13.17 1.76 -6.95
CA ASN A 67 -13.24 2.16 -5.55
C ASN A 67 -11.93 1.89 -4.81
N GLY A 68 -11.46 2.87 -4.05
CA GLY A 68 -10.23 2.76 -3.25
C GLY A 68 -8.92 2.87 -4.04
N ARG A 69 -8.94 3.01 -5.37
CA ARG A 69 -7.69 3.25 -6.11
C ARG A 69 -6.95 4.45 -5.53
N ILE A 70 -5.66 4.26 -5.23
CA ILE A 70 -4.83 5.26 -4.56
C ILE A 70 -4.46 6.37 -5.54
N LEU A 71 -4.83 7.62 -5.22
CA LEU A 71 -4.59 8.80 -6.05
C LEU A 71 -3.45 9.66 -5.51
N GLN A 72 -3.28 9.72 -4.19
CA GLN A 72 -2.19 10.46 -3.54
C GLN A 72 -1.60 9.65 -2.40
N TYR A 73 -0.27 9.60 -2.32
CA TYR A 73 0.44 8.78 -1.35
C TYR A 73 1.70 9.44 -0.80
N ASN A 74 2.13 8.94 0.36
CA ASN A 74 3.49 9.05 0.88
C ASN A 74 4.07 7.65 1.09
N ILE A 75 5.37 7.48 0.83
CA ILE A 75 6.15 6.29 1.21
C ILE A 75 7.09 6.68 2.33
N TYR A 76 7.04 5.89 3.41
CA TYR A 76 7.98 5.98 4.51
C TYR A 76 8.74 4.67 4.67
N THR A 77 9.95 4.75 5.21
CA THR A 77 10.78 3.59 5.53
C THR A 77 11.26 3.62 6.96
N SER A 78 11.51 2.45 7.54
CA SER A 78 12.07 2.32 8.87
C SER A 78 12.97 1.09 8.96
N VAL A 79 13.96 1.14 9.86
CA VAL A 79 14.82 0.00 10.23
C VAL A 79 14.34 -0.70 11.50
N ASP A 80 13.56 -0.03 12.34
CA ASP A 80 13.16 -0.49 13.68
C ASP A 80 11.63 -0.66 13.84
N GLY A 81 10.83 -0.19 12.89
CA GLY A 81 9.37 -0.23 12.93
C GLY A 81 8.74 0.81 13.85
N LEU A 82 9.56 1.71 14.43
CA LEU A 82 9.13 2.76 15.36
C LEU A 82 9.27 4.15 14.72
N THR A 83 10.44 4.43 14.16
CA THR A 83 10.74 5.72 13.52
C THR A 83 10.67 5.57 12.01
N PHE A 84 9.76 6.33 11.38
CA PHE A 84 9.53 6.27 9.94
C PHE A 84 9.95 7.58 9.28
N GLU A 85 10.85 7.48 8.29
CA GLU A 85 11.32 8.61 7.50
C GLU A 85 10.64 8.61 6.14
N LYS A 86 10.19 9.78 5.67
CA LYS A 86 9.54 9.89 4.36
C LYS A 86 10.58 9.86 3.25
N VAL A 87 10.44 8.92 2.32
CA VAL A 87 11.38 8.76 1.18
C VAL A 87 10.76 9.13 -0.16
N SER A 88 9.42 9.12 -0.26
CA SER A 88 8.72 9.49 -1.50
C SER A 88 7.32 10.04 -1.18
N SER A 89 6.79 10.81 -2.12
CA SER A 89 5.39 11.25 -2.14
C SER A 89 4.99 11.53 -3.57
N GLY A 90 3.73 11.32 -3.91
CA GLY A 90 3.27 11.58 -5.27
C GLY A 90 1.80 11.33 -5.47
N THR A 91 1.43 11.31 -6.74
CA THR A 91 0.10 10.98 -7.22
C THR A 91 0.19 9.89 -8.27
N TRP A 92 -0.84 9.04 -8.33
CA TRP A 92 -1.01 8.07 -9.40
C TRP A 92 -2.29 8.35 -10.17
N GLU A 93 -2.27 8.02 -11.46
CA GLU A 93 -3.46 8.13 -12.31
C GLU A 93 -4.54 7.12 -11.89
N ASN A 94 -5.81 7.52 -12.02
CA ASN A 94 -6.94 6.62 -11.80
C ASN A 94 -7.12 5.67 -12.99
N ASN A 95 -6.27 4.63 -13.06
CA ASN A 95 -6.45 3.49 -13.95
C ASN A 95 -5.87 2.23 -13.28
N SER A 96 -6.12 1.06 -13.86
CA SER A 96 -5.75 -0.24 -13.31
C SER A 96 -4.29 -0.64 -13.54
N ASP A 97 -3.49 0.18 -14.26
CA ASP A 97 -2.12 -0.20 -14.59
C ASP A 97 -1.26 -0.30 -13.32
N LYS A 98 -0.20 -1.10 -13.35
CA LYS A 98 0.78 -1.11 -12.26
C LYS A 98 1.44 0.26 -12.14
N LYS A 99 1.58 0.75 -10.91
CA LYS A 99 2.17 2.03 -10.56
C LYS A 99 3.45 1.82 -9.76
N THR A 100 4.34 2.80 -9.80
CA THR A 100 5.60 2.74 -9.05
C THR A 100 5.89 4.07 -8.37
N ALA A 101 6.41 4.00 -7.16
CA ALA A 101 7.05 5.11 -6.47
C ALA A 101 8.55 4.81 -6.36
N THR A 102 9.38 5.55 -7.09
CA THR A 102 10.85 5.42 -7.06
C THR A 102 11.46 6.48 -6.16
N PHE A 103 12.53 6.13 -5.44
CA PHE A 103 13.26 7.02 -4.55
C PHE A 103 14.75 6.63 -4.50
N ALA A 104 15.57 7.45 -3.85
CA ALA A 104 16.99 7.15 -3.66
C ALA A 104 17.16 5.85 -2.84
N PRO A 105 18.18 5.02 -3.12
CA PRO A 105 18.42 3.79 -2.37
C PRO A 105 18.45 4.02 -0.86
N VAL A 106 17.67 3.22 -0.12
CA VAL A 106 17.59 3.30 1.35
C VAL A 106 17.60 1.89 1.93
N SER A 107 18.37 1.70 3.01
CA SER A 107 18.33 0.46 3.78
C SER A 107 17.12 0.49 4.71
N ALA A 108 16.22 -0.48 4.58
CA ALA A 108 14.99 -0.54 5.34
C ALA A 108 14.65 -1.98 5.73
N LYS A 109 13.88 -2.15 6.81
CA LYS A 109 13.19 -3.39 7.15
C LYS A 109 11.67 -3.23 7.02
N TYR A 110 11.17 -2.01 7.20
CA TYR A 110 9.76 -1.67 7.12
C TYR A 110 9.52 -0.62 6.05
N VAL A 111 8.42 -0.77 5.33
CA VAL A 111 7.91 0.23 4.38
C VAL A 111 6.47 0.53 4.74
N LYS A 112 6.11 1.81 4.80
CA LYS A 112 4.75 2.26 5.05
C LYS A 112 4.24 3.06 3.85
N LEU A 113 3.24 2.53 3.18
CA LEU A 113 2.43 3.23 2.20
C LEU A 113 1.30 3.96 2.94
N ALA A 114 1.34 5.29 2.97
CA ALA A 114 0.27 6.12 3.52
C ALA A 114 -0.54 6.74 2.39
N VAL A 115 -1.82 6.37 2.30
CA VAL A 115 -2.77 6.88 1.32
C VAL A 115 -3.39 8.16 1.86
N LEU A 116 -3.21 9.26 1.13
CA LEU A 116 -3.74 10.58 1.47
C LEU A 116 -5.02 10.90 0.72
N ASN A 117 -5.23 10.26 -0.42
CA ASN A 117 -6.42 10.36 -1.23
C ASN A 117 -6.58 9.11 -2.10
N GLY A 118 -7.79 8.60 -2.18
CA GLY A 118 -8.20 7.50 -3.05
C GLY A 118 -9.64 7.68 -3.53
N VAL A 119 -10.00 6.93 -4.55
CA VAL A 119 -11.32 7.02 -5.19
C VAL A 119 -12.44 6.77 -4.18
N ASN A 120 -13.45 7.65 -4.19
CA ASN A 120 -14.60 7.68 -3.28
C ASN A 120 -14.29 7.76 -1.78
N GLY A 121 -13.08 8.17 -1.40
CA GLY A 121 -12.73 8.28 0.02
C GLY A 121 -12.16 7.01 0.64
N PHE A 122 -11.86 5.98 -0.16
CA PHE A 122 -11.34 4.69 0.32
C PHE A 122 -9.90 4.46 -0.14
N ALA A 123 -9.31 3.35 0.33
CA ALA A 123 -8.04 2.82 -0.16
C ALA A 123 -8.17 1.32 -0.47
N SER A 124 -7.57 0.87 -1.56
CA SER A 124 -7.51 -0.53 -1.96
C SER A 124 -6.24 -0.85 -2.74
N ALA A 125 -5.80 -2.10 -2.66
CA ALA A 125 -4.64 -2.61 -3.38
C ALA A 125 -4.83 -4.09 -3.69
N ALA A 126 -4.62 -4.47 -4.96
CA ALA A 126 -4.45 -5.87 -5.31
C ALA A 126 -3.07 -6.34 -4.84
N GLU A 127 -2.02 -5.58 -5.17
CA GLU A 127 -0.66 -5.91 -4.74
C GLU A 127 0.15 -4.68 -4.36
N VAL A 128 1.07 -4.87 -3.42
CA VAL A 128 2.12 -3.93 -3.05
C VAL A 128 3.45 -4.68 -2.98
N ASP A 129 4.33 -4.40 -3.95
CA ASP A 129 5.66 -5.01 -4.03
C ASP A 129 6.73 -4.04 -3.53
N ILE A 130 7.73 -4.56 -2.81
CA ILE A 130 8.95 -3.83 -2.47
C ILE A 130 10.08 -4.27 -3.40
N LEU A 131 10.74 -3.32 -4.06
CA LEU A 131 11.73 -3.58 -5.10
C LEU A 131 13.07 -2.92 -4.77
N GLY A 132 14.16 -3.64 -4.97
CA GLY A 132 15.51 -3.27 -4.57
C GLY A 132 16.60 -4.13 -5.22
N TYR A 133 17.84 -3.96 -4.74
CA TYR A 133 19.04 -4.64 -5.24
C TYR A 133 19.35 -5.93 -4.49
#